data_AF-A0A0T7TQS9-F1
#
_entry.id   AF-A0A0T7TQS9-F1
#
_cell.length_a   1.000
_cell.length_b   1.000
_cell.length_c   1.000
_cell.angle_alpha   90.00
_cell.angle_beta   90.00
_cell.angle_gamma   90.00
#
_symmetry.space_group_name_H-M   'P 1'
#
loop_
_entity.id
_entity.type
_entity.pdbx_description
1 polymer ?
#
loop_
_entity_poly.entity_id
_entity_poly.type
_entity_poly.pdbx_seq_one_letter_code
_entity_poly.pdbx_strand_id
1 'polypeptide(L)'
;MSYDLEILVKIESGDYICIAEPKYSSPTYNLGRMFRVAMNWDFDQDTTYNIADVLDNIQRGISELERYPEKYVQYEPENRWGTVSVALEVLKSLKECILEQDIDTKYLYMRW
;
A
#
# COMPACT_ATOMS: atom_id res chain seq x y z
N MET A 1 -10.74 -12.98 1.98
CA MET A 1 -9.90 -12.17 2.88
C MET A 1 -9.34 -11.04 2.03
N SER A 2 -9.37 -9.79 2.53
CA SER A 2 -8.76 -8.58 1.94
C SER A 2 -7.91 -7.84 2.99
N TYR A 3 -6.88 -7.11 2.54
CA TYR A 3 -6.21 -6.11 3.37
C TYR A 3 -7.15 -4.94 3.69
N ASP A 4 -6.77 -4.09 4.64
CA ASP A 4 -7.47 -2.84 4.98
C ASP A 4 -6.46 -1.69 5.05
N LEU A 5 -6.39 -0.92 3.97
CA LEU A 5 -5.49 0.21 3.80
C LEU A 5 -6.16 1.50 4.27
N GLU A 6 -5.58 2.14 5.27
CA GLU A 6 -6.08 3.39 5.86
C GLU A 6 -4.95 4.40 6.02
N ILE A 7 -5.24 5.69 5.84
CA ILE A 7 -4.35 6.79 6.20
C ILE A 7 -4.78 7.35 7.56
N LEU A 8 -3.83 7.41 8.48
CA LEU A 8 -4.06 7.69 9.88
C LEU A 8 -3.24 8.90 10.34
N VAL A 9 -3.72 9.56 11.40
CA VAL A 9 -2.93 10.50 12.21
C VAL A 9 -2.86 10.02 13.64
N LYS A 10 -1.74 10.31 14.32
CA LYS A 10 -1.59 10.04 15.75
C LYS A 10 -2.00 11.27 16.55
N ILE A 11 -2.96 11.13 17.44
CA ILE A 11 -3.41 12.21 18.33
C ILE A 11 -2.62 12.24 19.65
N GLU A 12 -2.82 13.29 20.46
CA GLU A 12 -2.09 13.49 21.71
C GLU A 12 -2.22 12.34 22.72
N SER A 13 -3.36 11.64 22.74
CA SER A 13 -3.56 10.44 23.58
C SER A 13 -2.66 9.26 23.18
N GLY A 14 -2.03 9.34 22.01
CA GLY A 14 -1.26 8.25 21.42
C GLY A 14 -2.07 7.34 20.49
N ASP A 15 -3.39 7.54 20.42
CA ASP A 15 -4.28 6.79 19.53
C ASP A 15 -4.12 7.21 18.08
N TYR A 16 -4.52 6.32 17.17
CA TYR A 16 -4.56 6.59 15.73
C TYR A 16 -6.00 6.77 15.26
N ILE A 17 -6.23 7.81 14.46
CA ILE A 17 -7.53 8.09 13.85
C ILE A 17 -7.38 8.00 12.34
N CYS A 18 -8.28 7.26 11.69
CA CYS A 18 -8.38 7.23 10.22
C CYS A 18 -8.94 8.57 9.71
N ILE A 19 -8.20 9.17 8.78
CA ILE A 19 -8.55 10.46 8.16
C ILE A 19 -8.86 10.31 6.67
N ALA A 20 -8.39 9.25 6.03
CA ALA A 20 -8.66 8.98 4.62
C ALA A 20 -8.44 7.50 4.29
N GLU A 21 -9.09 7.07 3.21
CA GLU A 21 -8.92 5.74 2.62
C GLU A 21 -8.62 5.92 1.11
N PRO A 22 -7.69 5.14 0.55
CA PRO A 22 -7.49 5.12 -0.90
C PRO A 22 -8.70 4.49 -1.59
N LYS A 23 -8.89 4.82 -2.87
CA LYS A 23 -9.97 4.25 -3.72
C LYS A 23 -10.00 2.73 -3.69
N TYR A 24 -8.83 2.09 -3.59
CA TYR A 24 -8.70 0.63 -3.45
C TYR A 24 -8.21 0.28 -2.03
N SER A 25 -9.01 0.61 -1.01
CA SER A 25 -8.67 0.38 0.41
C SER A 25 -8.69 -1.09 0.82
N SER A 26 -9.45 -1.96 0.16
CA SER A 26 -9.53 -3.38 0.51
C SER A 26 -9.00 -4.34 -0.58
N PRO A 27 -7.70 -4.30 -0.92
CA PRO A 27 -7.14 -5.18 -1.94
C PRO A 27 -7.10 -6.64 -1.46
N THR A 28 -7.19 -7.58 -2.41
CA THR A 28 -7.15 -9.02 -2.10
C THR A 28 -5.79 -9.46 -1.54
N TYR A 29 -5.79 -10.42 -0.60
CA TYR A 29 -4.54 -10.98 -0.04
C TYR A 29 -3.65 -11.67 -1.06
N ASN A 30 -4.20 -12.09 -2.20
CA ASN A 30 -3.40 -12.70 -3.26
C ASN A 30 -2.30 -11.76 -3.76
N LEU A 31 -2.48 -10.45 -3.60
CA LEU A 31 -1.47 -9.45 -3.96
C LEU A 31 -0.30 -9.39 -2.97
N GLY A 32 -0.43 -10.01 -1.78
CA GLY A 32 0.52 -9.87 -0.69
C GLY A 32 1.95 -10.26 -1.04
N ARG A 33 2.16 -11.35 -1.78
CA ARG A 33 3.51 -11.76 -2.20
C ARG A 33 4.08 -10.80 -3.25
N MET A 34 3.25 -10.37 -4.20
CA MET A 34 3.66 -9.42 -5.24
C MET A 34 4.07 -8.09 -4.63
N PHE A 35 3.28 -7.56 -3.69
CA PHE A 35 3.57 -6.33 -2.96
C PHE A 35 4.91 -6.42 -2.22
N ARG A 36 5.14 -7.47 -1.43
CA ARG A 36 6.40 -7.64 -0.68
C ARG A 36 7.62 -7.61 -1.58
N VAL A 37 7.57 -8.34 -2.70
CA VAL A 37 8.69 -8.43 -3.65
C VAL A 37 8.88 -7.11 -4.41
N ALA A 38 7.81 -6.49 -4.89
CA ALA A 38 7.89 -5.25 -5.66
C ALA A 38 8.37 -4.06 -4.80
N MET A 39 7.82 -3.93 -3.59
CA MET A 39 8.18 -2.85 -2.66
C MET A 39 9.49 -3.12 -1.92
N ASN A 40 10.02 -4.34 -1.99
CA ASN A 40 11.14 -4.80 -1.16
C ASN A 40 10.90 -4.49 0.33
N TRP A 41 9.72 -4.86 0.80
CA TRP A 41 9.24 -4.54 2.15
C TRP A 41 8.37 -5.68 2.66
N ASP A 42 8.76 -6.28 3.77
CA ASP A 42 7.99 -7.33 4.44
C ASP A 42 7.08 -6.70 5.48
N PHE A 43 5.89 -6.28 5.04
CA PHE A 43 4.86 -5.72 5.90
C PHE A 43 4.01 -6.81 6.54
N ASP A 44 3.40 -6.45 7.66
CA ASP A 44 2.39 -7.21 8.37
C ASP A 44 1.05 -6.51 8.21
N GLN A 45 0.00 -7.31 8.14
CA GLN A 45 -1.36 -6.79 8.13
C GLN A 45 -1.76 -6.28 9.53
N ASP A 46 -2.71 -5.36 9.57
CA ASP A 46 -3.28 -4.69 10.73
C ASP A 46 -2.21 -3.93 11.53
N THR A 47 -1.08 -3.65 10.88
CA THR A 47 0.06 -2.97 11.47
C THR A 47 0.12 -1.53 10.98
N THR A 48 0.36 -0.62 11.93
CA THR A 48 0.48 0.81 11.65
C THR A 48 1.94 1.19 11.41
N TYR A 49 2.22 1.79 10.25
CA TYR A 49 3.55 2.25 9.85
C TYR A 49 3.57 3.77 9.68
N ASN A 50 4.69 4.42 10.00
CA ASN A 50 4.87 5.83 9.66
C ASN A 50 5.10 5.96 8.14
N ILE A 51 4.43 6.92 7.50
CA ILE A 51 4.51 7.06 6.05
C ILE A 51 5.91 7.48 5.60
N ALA A 52 6.59 8.35 6.33
CA ALA A 52 7.93 8.78 5.98
C ALA A 52 8.93 7.61 5.91
N ASP A 53 8.70 6.54 6.67
CA ASP A 53 9.57 5.36 6.71
C ASP A 53 9.31 4.38 5.54
N VAL A 54 8.10 4.38 4.97
CA VAL A 54 7.66 3.36 3.99
C VAL A 54 7.31 3.92 2.61
N LEU A 55 7.24 5.24 2.47
CA LEU A 55 6.84 5.88 1.20
C LEU A 55 7.77 5.49 0.05
N ASP A 56 9.07 5.38 0.29
CA ASP A 56 10.05 4.94 -0.72
C ASP A 56 9.81 3.50 -1.17
N ASN A 57 9.39 2.61 -0.27
CA ASN A 57 9.01 1.24 -0.62
C ASN A 57 7.77 1.20 -1.52
N ILE A 58 6.75 2.01 -1.22
CA ILE A 58 5.55 2.14 -2.05
C ILE A 58 5.93 2.67 -3.45
N GLN A 59 6.73 3.73 -3.51
CA GLN A 59 7.20 4.31 -4.78
C GLN A 59 8.03 3.33 -5.61
N ARG A 60 8.88 2.54 -4.95
CA ARG A 60 9.62 1.44 -5.57
C ARG A 60 8.67 0.41 -6.16
N GLY A 61 7.67 -0.03 -5.40
CA GLY A 61 6.67 -0.99 -5.86
C GLY A 61 5.94 -0.53 -7.11
N ILE A 62 5.49 0.73 -7.15
CA ILE A 62 4.88 1.35 -8.34
C ILE A 62 5.85 1.29 -9.51
N SER A 63 7.10 1.72 -9.31
CA SER A 63 8.11 1.78 -10.36
C SER A 63 8.45 0.40 -10.94
N GLU A 64 8.56 -0.62 -10.09
CA GLU A 64 8.86 -1.99 -10.51
C GLU A 64 7.70 -2.61 -11.29
N LEU A 65 6.47 -2.48 -10.78
CA LEU A 65 5.27 -3.04 -11.44
C LEU A 65 4.97 -2.34 -12.78
N GLU A 66 5.30 -1.05 -12.89
CA GLU A 66 5.11 -0.28 -14.12
C GLU A 66 6.19 -0.56 -15.18
N ARG A 67 7.45 -0.69 -14.78
CA ARG A 67 8.58 -0.89 -15.72
C ARG A 67 8.83 -2.33 -16.10
N TYR A 68 8.54 -3.26 -15.20
CA TYR A 68 8.88 -4.69 -15.36
C TYR A 68 7.70 -5.61 -15.00
N PRO A 69 6.47 -5.37 -15.51
CA PRO A 69 5.30 -6.14 -15.14
C PRO A 69 5.46 -7.65 -15.36
N GLU A 70 6.20 -8.05 -16.40
CA GLU A 70 6.47 -9.45 -16.74
C GLU A 70 7.18 -10.22 -15.63
N LYS A 71 8.00 -9.55 -14.80
CA LYS A 71 8.66 -10.19 -13.65
C LYS A 71 7.66 -10.64 -12.59
N TYR A 72 6.50 -10.00 -12.53
CA TYR A 72 5.52 -10.17 -11.46
C TYR A 72 4.32 -11.03 -11.86
N VAL A 73 4.14 -11.32 -13.15
CA VAL A 73 3.06 -12.20 -13.65
C VAL A 73 3.08 -13.58 -12.97
N GLN A 74 4.25 -14.07 -12.59
CA GLN A 74 4.41 -15.33 -11.86
C GLN A 74 3.74 -15.35 -10.47
N TYR A 75 3.41 -14.18 -9.92
CA TYR A 75 2.72 -14.04 -8.64
C TYR A 75 1.20 -13.87 -8.79
N GLU A 76 0.68 -13.80 -10.02
CA GLU A 76 -0.77 -13.76 -10.23
C GLU A 76 -1.39 -15.10 -9.87
N PRO A 77 -2.53 -15.12 -9.16
CA PRO A 77 -3.24 -16.35 -8.89
C PRO A 77 -3.96 -16.87 -10.13
N GLU A 78 -4.18 -18.19 -10.20
CA GLU A 78 -4.86 -18.85 -11.33
C GLU A 78 -6.27 -18.27 -11.60
N ASN A 79 -6.97 -17.87 -10.53
CA ASN A 79 -8.31 -17.26 -10.61
C ASN A 79 -8.30 -15.79 -11.07
N ARG A 80 -7.13 -15.21 -11.34
CA ARG A 80 -6.90 -13.81 -11.76
C ARG A 80 -7.41 -12.75 -10.78
N TRP A 81 -7.74 -13.12 -9.55
CA TRP A 81 -8.09 -12.16 -8.50
C TRP A 81 -6.83 -11.64 -7.83
N GLY A 82 -6.22 -10.62 -8.43
CA GLY A 82 -4.95 -10.03 -7.99
C GLY A 82 -3.89 -10.06 -9.09
N THR A 83 -4.13 -9.31 -10.17
CA THR A 83 -3.19 -9.18 -11.29
C THR A 83 -2.14 -8.09 -11.02
N VAL A 84 -1.09 -8.07 -11.82
CA VAL A 84 -0.08 -6.99 -11.82
C VAL A 84 -0.72 -5.61 -12.03
N SER A 85 -1.71 -5.53 -12.93
CA SER A 85 -2.43 -4.28 -13.18
C SER A 85 -3.19 -3.80 -11.94
N VAL A 86 -3.89 -4.70 -11.24
CA VAL A 86 -4.61 -4.37 -10.01
C VAL A 86 -3.63 -3.97 -8.91
N ALA A 87 -2.51 -4.68 -8.76
CA ALA A 87 -1.47 -4.32 -7.81
C ALA A 87 -0.95 -2.89 -8.02
N LEU A 88 -0.69 -2.53 -9.28
CA LEU A 88 -0.22 -1.21 -9.66
C LEU A 88 -1.25 -0.12 -9.35
N GLU A 89 -2.53 -0.36 -9.67
CA GLU A 89 -3.62 0.58 -9.37
C GLU A 89 -3.81 0.80 -7.86
N VAL A 90 -3.70 -0.26 -7.07
CA VAL A 90 -3.76 -0.17 -5.60
C VAL A 90 -2.63 0.71 -5.06
N LEU A 91 -1.38 0.45 -5.44
CA LEU A 91 -0.25 1.24 -4.94
C LEU A 91 -0.30 2.70 -5.41
N LYS A 92 -0.72 2.95 -6.66
CA LYS A 92 -0.92 4.32 -7.17
C LYS A 92 -2.00 5.05 -6.39
N SER A 93 -3.15 4.41 -6.17
CA SER A 93 -4.24 4.99 -5.37
C SER A 93 -3.82 5.26 -3.93
N LEU A 94 -3.03 4.37 -3.32
CA LEU A 94 -2.48 4.59 -1.98
C LEU A 94 -1.56 5.81 -1.97
N LYS A 95 -0.61 5.90 -2.91
CA LYS A 95 0.30 7.05 -3.01
C LYS A 95 -0.45 8.36 -3.24
N GLU A 96 -1.44 8.37 -4.13
CA GLU A 96 -2.27 9.56 -4.40
C GLU A 96 -3.00 10.00 -3.12
N CYS A 97 -3.65 9.07 -2.42
CA CYS A 97 -4.33 9.35 -1.15
C CYS A 97 -3.38 9.96 -0.10
N ILE A 98 -2.14 9.47 -0.01
CA ILE A 98 -1.12 10.03 0.89
C ILE A 98 -0.77 11.48 0.51
N LEU A 99 -0.56 11.74 -0.79
CA LEU A 99 -0.12 13.05 -1.28
C LEU A 99 -1.24 14.11 -1.30
N GLU A 100 -2.50 13.69 -1.30
CA GLU A 100 -3.65 14.58 -1.17
C GLU A 100 -3.80 15.15 0.24
N GLN A 101 -3.14 14.55 1.25
CA GLN A 101 -3.16 15.07 2.60
C GLN A 101 -2.27 16.31 2.74
N ASP A 102 -2.84 17.43 3.19
CA ASP A 102 -2.10 18.65 3.52
C ASP A 102 -1.39 18.53 4.90
N ILE A 103 -0.71 17.40 5.11
CA ILE A 103 0.00 17.04 6.35
C ILE A 103 1.35 16.45 5.95
N ASP A 104 2.42 16.88 6.61
CA ASP A 104 3.75 16.32 6.38
C ASP A 104 3.76 14.81 6.70
N THR A 105 4.32 14.02 5.78
CA THR A 105 4.40 12.55 5.85
C THR A 105 4.96 12.00 7.16
N LYS A 106 5.83 12.74 7.89
CA LYS A 106 6.32 12.30 9.21
C LYS A 106 5.22 12.24 10.28
N TYR A 107 4.12 12.96 10.09
CA TYR A 107 2.94 12.98 10.97
C TYR A 107 1.81 12.08 10.46
N LEU A 108 1.96 11.51 9.26
CA LEU A 108 1.02 10.54 8.70
C LEU A 108 1.48 9.12 9.00
N TYR A 109 0.49 8.28 9.19
CA TYR A 109 0.67 6.85 9.36
C TYR A 109 -0.25 6.12 8.39
N MET A 110 0.06 4.86 8.12
CA MET A 110 -0.82 3.99 7.37
C MET A 110 -1.06 2.69 8.11
N ARG A 111 -2.28 2.18 8.05
CA ARG A 111 -2.54 0.77 8.33
C ARG A 111 -2.40 0.00 7.02
N TRP A 112 -1.69 -1.13 7.07
CA TRP A 112 -1.63 -2.10 5.98
C TRP A 112 -2.43 -3.35 6.35
#